data_AF-A0A3N0BQS0-F1
#
_entry.id   AF-A0A3N0BQS0-F1
#
_cell.length_a   1.000
_cell.length_b   1.000
_cell.length_c   1.000
_cell.angle_alpha   90.00
_cell.angle_beta   90.00
_cell.angle_gamma   90.00
#
_symmetry.space_group_name_H-M   'P 1'
#
loop_
_entity.id
_entity.type
_entity.pdbx_description
1 polymer ?
#
loop_
_entity_poly.entity_id
_entity_poly.type
_entity_poly.pdbx_seq_one_letter_code
_entity_poly.pdbx_strand_id
1 'polypeptide(L)'
;MPLPAKPSHSPEAKRRFPFTAKSRFGGPNLARLVFGGLLLVLLAIVWSATDPVSVGGGRPSEWGSAVSKAAADNIVNGAQTSGAPQQSVVNGWYQNELSQIQTSQNTYIAASSARNGGLLGLLVLAVAGEIIIRAFERKPSQPAV
;
A
#
# COMPACT_ATOMS: atom_id res chain seq x y z
N MET A 1 52.69 77.02 14.73
CA MET A 1 51.92 76.00 15.48
C MET A 1 51.01 75.27 14.49
N PRO A 2 51.20 73.96 14.24
CA PRO A 2 50.27 73.20 13.40
C PRO A 2 49.04 72.76 14.20
N LEU A 3 47.85 72.85 13.59
CA LEU A 3 46.57 72.42 14.15
C LEU A 3 46.51 70.89 14.29
N PRO A 4 45.89 70.33 15.35
CA PRO A 4 45.70 68.89 15.46
C PRO A 4 44.62 68.39 14.49
N ALA A 5 44.91 67.30 13.79
CA ALA A 5 43.98 66.63 12.88
C ALA A 5 42.76 66.10 13.65
N LYS A 6 41.55 66.32 13.11
CA LYS A 6 40.31 65.75 13.64
C LYS A 6 40.33 64.21 13.52
N PRO A 7 39.95 63.45 14.56
CA PRO A 7 39.72 62.03 14.41
C PRO A 7 38.45 61.78 13.59
N SER A 8 38.62 61.16 12.42
CA SER A 8 37.54 60.62 11.59
C SER A 8 36.97 59.37 12.27
N HIS A 9 35.90 59.52 13.03
CA HIS A 9 35.13 58.38 13.50
C HIS A 9 34.28 57.85 12.34
N SER A 10 34.79 56.84 11.64
CA SER A 10 33.99 56.02 10.74
C SER A 10 32.97 55.24 11.58
N PRO A 11 31.65 55.29 11.27
CA PRO A 11 30.68 54.48 12.00
C PRO A 11 30.91 53.00 11.70
N GLU A 12 31.17 52.21 12.74
CA GLU A 12 31.24 50.75 12.66
C GLU A 12 29.96 50.20 12.02
N ALA A 13 30.12 49.59 10.85
CA ALA A 13 29.04 48.90 10.17
C ALA A 13 28.57 47.73 11.05
N LYS A 14 27.40 47.90 11.69
CA LYS A 14 26.63 46.86 12.37
C LYS A 14 26.54 45.63 11.48
N ARG A 15 27.40 44.62 11.71
CA ARG A 15 27.31 43.31 11.05
C ARG A 15 26.04 42.62 11.54
N ARG A 16 24.94 42.86 10.82
CA ARG A 16 23.72 42.06 10.95
C ARG A 16 24.06 40.66 10.46
N PHE A 17 24.25 39.71 11.37
CA PHE A 17 24.31 38.31 11.03
C PHE A 17 22.98 37.93 10.37
N PRO A 18 22.94 37.53 9.09
CA PRO A 18 21.73 37.04 8.49
C PRO A 18 21.49 35.64 9.07
N PHE A 19 20.65 35.53 10.08
CA PHE A 19 20.02 34.26 10.46
C PHE A 19 19.06 33.88 9.32
N THR A 20 19.63 33.45 8.21
CA THR A 20 18.89 32.77 7.15
C THR A 20 18.75 31.33 7.62
N ALA A 21 17.67 31.08 8.34
CA ALA A 21 17.10 29.74 8.43
C ALA A 21 16.67 29.34 7.01
N LYS A 22 17.65 28.94 6.18
CA LYS A 22 17.38 28.23 4.93
C LYS A 22 16.59 27.00 5.34
N SER A 23 15.31 26.97 4.97
CA SER A 23 14.45 25.81 5.17
C SER A 23 15.19 24.58 4.67
N ARG A 24 15.55 23.67 5.58
CA ARG A 24 16.31 22.45 5.27
C ARG A 24 15.57 21.52 4.29
N PHE A 25 14.33 21.85 3.95
CA PHE A 25 13.52 21.21 2.95
C PHE A 25 13.40 22.13 1.73
N GLY A 26 14.26 21.93 0.73
CA GLY A 26 14.01 22.46 -0.61
C GLY A 26 12.67 21.93 -1.12
N GLY A 27 11.94 22.72 -1.92
CA GLY A 27 10.63 22.37 -2.47
C GLY A 27 10.52 20.93 -3.02
N PRO A 28 11.52 20.40 -3.74
CA PRO A 28 11.47 19.02 -4.23
C PRO A 28 11.55 17.94 -3.15
N ASN A 29 12.29 18.16 -2.07
CA ASN A 29 12.36 17.22 -0.94
C ASN A 29 11.05 17.21 -0.15
N LEU A 30 10.39 18.35 -0.03
CA LEU A 30 9.05 18.43 0.56
C LEU A 30 8.02 17.70 -0.31
N ALA A 31 8.08 17.87 -1.64
CA ALA A 31 7.20 17.16 -2.57
C ALA A 31 7.34 15.63 -2.46
N ARG A 32 8.59 15.12 -2.38
CA ARG A 32 8.85 13.69 -2.15
C ARG A 32 8.32 13.19 -0.81
N LEU A 33 8.49 13.97 0.26
CA LEU A 33 7.98 13.61 1.59
C LEU A 33 6.45 13.51 1.60
N VAL A 34 5.76 14.51 1.03
CA VAL A 34 4.29 14.51 0.98
C VAL A 34 3.78 13.38 0.09
N PHE A 35 4.33 13.25 -1.12
CA PHE A 35 3.90 12.23 -2.07
C PHE A 35 4.23 10.81 -1.59
N GLY A 36 5.44 10.60 -1.08
CA GLY A 36 5.85 9.32 -0.48
C GLY A 36 5.03 8.98 0.76
N GLY A 37 4.73 9.96 1.60
CA GLY A 37 3.83 9.78 2.75
C GLY A 37 2.42 9.36 2.32
N LEU A 38 1.85 10.01 1.29
CA LEU A 38 0.56 9.64 0.74
C LEU A 38 0.58 8.20 0.18
N LEU A 39 1.63 7.82 -0.55
CA LEU A 39 1.79 6.46 -1.05
C LEU A 39 1.88 5.44 0.06
N LEU A 40 2.56 5.74 1.17
CA LEU A 40 2.62 4.85 2.33
C LEU A 40 1.26 4.67 3.00
N VAL A 41 0.47 5.75 3.11
CA VAL A 41 -0.90 5.65 3.64
C VAL A 41 -1.77 4.80 2.72
N LEU A 42 -1.71 5.02 1.40
CA LEU A 42 -2.45 4.22 0.43
C LEU A 42 -2.00 2.76 0.44
N LEU A 43 -0.70 2.49 0.60
CA LEU A 43 -0.16 1.15 0.76
C LEU A 43 -0.77 0.45 1.97
N ALA A 44 -0.82 1.11 3.12
CA ALA A 44 -1.42 0.56 4.34
C ALA A 44 -2.92 0.28 4.14
N ILE A 45 -3.64 1.16 3.45
CA ILE A 45 -5.06 0.97 3.12
C ILE A 45 -5.23 -0.24 2.19
N VAL A 46 -4.50 -0.30 1.08
CA VAL A 46 -4.57 -1.44 0.14
C VAL A 46 -4.26 -2.74 0.87
N TRP A 47 -3.18 -2.77 1.65
CA TRP A 47 -2.76 -3.96 2.38
C TRP A 47 -3.83 -4.46 3.35
N SER A 48 -4.42 -3.57 4.15
CA SER A 48 -5.41 -3.94 5.17
C SER A 48 -6.80 -4.21 4.59
N ALA A 49 -7.27 -3.40 3.63
CA ALA A 49 -8.62 -3.51 3.07
C ALA A 49 -8.80 -4.74 2.15
N THR A 50 -7.71 -5.27 1.60
CA THR A 50 -7.74 -6.41 0.67
C THR A 50 -7.21 -7.70 1.30
N ASP A 51 -7.24 -7.81 2.62
CA ASP A 51 -6.78 -9.02 3.29
C ASP A 51 -7.70 -10.21 3.03
N PRO A 52 -7.22 -11.26 2.31
CA PRO A 52 -8.07 -12.38 1.92
C PRO A 52 -8.72 -13.08 3.11
N VAL A 53 -8.03 -13.13 4.25
CA VAL A 53 -8.55 -13.78 5.46
C VAL A 53 -9.64 -12.93 6.10
N SER A 54 -9.44 -11.61 6.23
CA SER A 54 -10.44 -10.72 6.84
C SER A 54 -11.72 -10.58 6.02
N VAL A 55 -11.68 -10.82 4.71
CA VAL A 55 -12.84 -10.73 3.80
C VAL A 55 -13.52 -12.08 3.54
N GLY A 56 -13.19 -13.12 4.32
CA GLY A 56 -13.87 -14.42 4.25
C GLY A 56 -13.30 -15.42 3.24
N GLY A 57 -12.09 -15.19 2.72
CA GLY A 57 -11.41 -16.10 1.82
C GLY A 57 -10.90 -17.39 2.48
N GLY A 58 -10.91 -17.48 3.81
CA GLY A 58 -10.32 -18.61 4.54
C GLY A 58 -8.81 -18.73 4.30
N ARG A 59 -8.17 -19.76 4.87
CA ARG A 59 -6.73 -20.00 4.70
C ARG A 59 -6.47 -21.10 3.67
N PRO A 60 -5.59 -20.88 2.68
CA PRO A 60 -5.25 -21.91 1.69
C PRO A 60 -4.76 -23.23 2.29
N SER A 61 -4.05 -23.16 3.42
CA SER A 61 -3.56 -24.34 4.15
C SER A 61 -4.68 -25.23 4.71
N GLU A 62 -5.89 -24.70 4.89
CA GLU A 62 -7.00 -25.40 5.52
C GLU A 62 -7.96 -26.03 4.49
N TRP A 63 -7.96 -25.57 3.24
CA TRP A 63 -8.91 -26.02 2.22
C TRP A 63 -8.85 -27.52 1.94
N GLY A 64 -7.65 -28.09 1.86
CA GLY A 64 -7.49 -29.53 1.67
C GLY A 64 -8.16 -30.32 2.81
N SER A 65 -7.92 -29.90 4.05
CA SER A 65 -8.54 -30.51 5.22
C SER A 65 -10.07 -30.32 5.25
N ALA A 66 -10.58 -29.17 4.80
CA ALA A 66 -12.01 -28.90 4.72
C ALA A 66 -12.71 -29.79 3.69
N VAL A 67 -12.11 -29.99 2.51
CA VAL A 67 -12.62 -30.90 1.48
C VAL A 67 -12.57 -32.34 1.97
N SER A 68 -11.46 -32.78 2.58
CA SER A 68 -11.34 -34.13 3.15
C SER A 68 -12.35 -34.38 4.27
N LYS A 69 -12.60 -33.39 5.11
CA LYS A 69 -13.63 -33.47 6.16
C LYS A 69 -15.02 -33.60 5.56
N ALA A 70 -15.39 -32.76 4.60
CA ALA A 70 -16.68 -32.85 3.90
C ALA A 70 -16.87 -34.22 3.24
N ALA A 71 -15.80 -34.77 2.62
CA ALA A 71 -15.84 -36.10 2.03
C ALA A 71 -16.02 -37.20 3.08
N ALA A 72 -15.34 -37.12 4.22
CA ALA A 72 -15.49 -38.07 5.32
C ALA A 72 -16.91 -38.02 5.92
N ASP A 73 -17.44 -36.83 6.16
CA ASP A 73 -18.80 -36.62 6.67
C ASP A 73 -19.84 -37.18 5.69
N ASN A 74 -19.65 -36.99 4.38
CA ASN A 74 -20.50 -37.58 3.35
C ASN A 74 -20.42 -39.12 3.31
N ILE A 75 -19.24 -39.71 3.48
CA ILE A 75 -19.09 -41.18 3.53
C ILE A 75 -19.84 -41.75 4.74
N VAL A 76 -19.68 -41.14 5.92
CA VAL A 76 -20.34 -41.59 7.16
C VAL A 76 -21.86 -41.47 7.02
N ASN A 77 -22.35 -40.32 6.56
CA ASN A 77 -23.78 -40.09 6.37
C ASN A 77 -24.36 -40.96 5.25
N GLY A 78 -23.61 -41.17 4.17
CA GLY A 78 -23.98 -42.04 3.06
C GLY A 78 -24.09 -43.51 3.48
N ALA A 79 -23.18 -43.98 4.33
CA ALA A 79 -23.24 -45.33 4.89
C ALA A 79 -24.48 -45.53 5.78
N GLN A 80 -24.87 -44.52 6.55
CA GLN A 80 -26.06 -44.56 7.41
C GLN A 80 -27.39 -44.44 6.64
N THR A 81 -27.36 -43.93 5.41
CA THR A 81 -28.55 -43.64 4.60
C THR A 81 -28.61 -44.45 3.30
N SER A 82 -27.72 -45.43 3.13
CA SER A 82 -27.60 -46.23 1.91
C SER A 82 -28.89 -47.00 1.61
N GLY A 83 -29.45 -46.78 0.41
CA GLY A 83 -30.72 -47.39 -0.02
C GLY A 83 -31.98 -46.72 0.54
N ALA A 84 -31.85 -45.66 1.36
CA ALA A 84 -32.98 -44.89 1.86
C ALA A 84 -33.31 -43.69 0.96
N PRO A 85 -34.57 -43.24 0.90
CA PRO A 85 -34.97 -42.03 0.15
C PRO A 85 -34.19 -40.75 0.55
N GLN A 86 -33.58 -40.76 1.75
CA GLN A 86 -32.84 -39.62 2.29
C GLN A 86 -31.44 -39.43 1.70
N GLN A 87 -30.95 -40.34 0.84
CA GLN A 87 -29.64 -40.23 0.21
C GLN A 87 -29.47 -38.95 -0.64
N SER A 88 -30.57 -38.46 -1.24
CA SER A 88 -30.57 -37.17 -1.96
C SER A 88 -30.29 -35.98 -1.04
N VAL A 89 -30.67 -36.05 0.24
CA VAL A 89 -30.46 -34.97 1.22
C VAL A 89 -28.99 -34.94 1.64
N VAL A 90 -28.40 -36.10 1.90
CA VAL A 90 -26.97 -36.24 2.26
C VAL A 90 -26.07 -35.72 1.13
N ASN A 91 -26.35 -36.12 -0.11
CA ASN A 91 -25.63 -35.60 -1.27
C ASN A 91 -25.79 -34.07 -1.40
N GLY A 92 -26.97 -33.52 -1.08
CA GLY A 92 -27.21 -32.08 -1.06
C GLY A 92 -26.37 -31.32 -0.03
N TRP A 93 -26.21 -31.87 1.18
CA TRP A 93 -25.35 -31.28 2.21
C TRP A 93 -23.89 -31.27 1.79
N TYR A 94 -23.39 -32.39 1.24
CA TYR A 94 -22.02 -32.46 0.74
C TYR A 94 -21.76 -31.43 -0.38
N GLN A 95 -22.68 -31.28 -1.34
CA GLN A 95 -22.55 -30.26 -2.39
C GLN A 95 -22.58 -28.84 -1.82
N ASN A 96 -23.40 -28.59 -0.80
CA ASN A 96 -23.43 -27.29 -0.12
C ASN A 96 -22.11 -26.99 0.62
N GLU A 97 -21.50 -27.98 1.28
CA GLU A 97 -20.19 -27.84 1.92
C GLU A 97 -19.09 -27.54 0.90
N LEU A 98 -19.06 -28.27 -0.22
CA LEU A 98 -18.12 -28.00 -1.31
C LEU A 98 -18.32 -26.59 -1.90
N SER A 99 -19.57 -26.15 -2.07
CA SER A 99 -19.88 -24.80 -2.56
C SER A 99 -19.40 -23.70 -1.61
N GLN A 100 -19.50 -23.91 -0.29
CA GLN A 100 -18.95 -22.97 0.70
C GLN A 100 -17.43 -22.92 0.63
N ILE A 101 -16.76 -24.06 0.53
CA ILE A 101 -15.30 -24.14 0.38
C ILE A 101 -14.87 -23.43 -0.92
N GLN A 102 -15.60 -23.63 -2.02
CA GLN A 102 -15.30 -22.99 -3.30
C GLN A 102 -15.54 -21.48 -3.25
N THR A 103 -16.59 -21.03 -2.56
CA THR A 103 -16.85 -19.60 -2.32
C THR A 103 -15.71 -18.96 -1.52
N SER A 104 -15.21 -19.64 -0.48
CA SER A 104 -14.03 -19.22 0.28
C SER A 104 -12.81 -19.09 -0.65
N GLN A 105 -12.53 -20.09 -1.47
CA GLN A 105 -11.41 -20.07 -2.43
C GLN A 105 -11.52 -18.91 -3.43
N ASN A 106 -12.68 -18.72 -4.03
CA ASN A 106 -12.93 -17.64 -5.00
C ASN A 106 -12.75 -16.26 -4.35
N THR A 107 -13.26 -16.10 -3.13
CA THR A 107 -13.11 -14.86 -2.36
C THR A 107 -11.64 -14.58 -2.05
N TYR A 108 -10.88 -15.61 -1.66
CA TYR A 108 -9.44 -15.49 -1.43
C TYR A 108 -8.70 -15.04 -2.69
N ILE A 109 -8.99 -15.66 -3.83
CA ILE A 109 -8.35 -15.35 -5.12
C ILE A 109 -8.69 -13.93 -5.54
N ALA A 110 -9.96 -13.53 -5.44
CA ALA A 110 -10.41 -12.18 -5.78
C ALA A 110 -9.73 -11.12 -4.91
N ALA A 111 -9.70 -11.31 -3.60
CA ALA A 111 -9.04 -10.41 -2.66
C ALA A 111 -7.53 -10.33 -2.91
N SER A 112 -6.87 -11.47 -3.12
CA SER A 112 -5.43 -11.53 -3.43
C SER A 112 -5.10 -10.83 -4.76
N SER A 113 -5.95 -11.01 -5.77
CA SER A 113 -5.79 -10.35 -7.07
C SER A 113 -5.98 -8.84 -6.96
N ALA A 114 -7.00 -8.38 -6.22
CA ALA A 114 -7.23 -6.97 -5.95
C ALA A 114 -6.06 -6.35 -5.17
N ARG A 115 -5.53 -7.05 -4.15
CA ARG A 115 -4.34 -6.65 -3.41
C ARG A 115 -3.16 -6.46 -4.35
N ASN A 116 -2.82 -7.47 -5.13
CA ASN A 116 -1.68 -7.44 -6.04
C ASN A 116 -1.83 -6.35 -7.09
N GLY A 117 -3.02 -6.20 -7.67
CA GLY A 117 -3.32 -5.11 -8.62
C GLY A 117 -3.16 -3.73 -7.99
N GLY A 118 -3.67 -3.53 -6.77
CA GLY A 118 -3.50 -2.29 -6.02
C GLY A 118 -2.04 -1.97 -5.71
N LEU A 119 -1.26 -2.97 -5.26
CA LEU A 119 0.17 -2.82 -5.00
C LEU A 119 0.97 -2.46 -6.26
N LEU A 120 0.67 -3.11 -7.38
CA LEU A 120 1.27 -2.76 -8.68
C LEU A 120 0.90 -1.34 -9.12
N GLY A 121 -0.37 -0.94 -8.94
CA GLY A 121 -0.81 0.43 -9.20
C GLY A 121 -0.05 1.46 -8.37
N LEU A 122 0.17 1.19 -7.08
CA LEU A 122 0.97 2.05 -6.20
C LEU A 122 2.43 2.14 -6.64
N LEU A 123 3.01 1.03 -7.09
CA LEU A 123 4.37 1.02 -7.61
C LEU A 123 4.50 1.87 -8.89
N VAL A 124 3.53 1.75 -9.80
CA VAL A 124 3.47 2.60 -11.00
C VAL A 124 3.34 4.07 -10.62
N LEU A 125 2.46 4.42 -9.68
CA LEU A 125 2.32 5.80 -9.20
C LEU A 125 3.60 6.32 -8.54
N ALA A 126 4.29 5.49 -7.76
CA ALA A 126 5.56 5.85 -7.14
C ALA A 126 6.63 6.21 -8.18
N VAL A 127 6.78 5.37 -9.21
CA VAL A 127 7.74 5.60 -10.30
C VAL A 127 7.35 6.84 -11.11
N ALA A 128 6.08 6.96 -11.50
CA ALA A 128 5.59 8.10 -12.27
C ALA A 128 5.77 9.43 -11.50
N GLY A 129 5.42 9.44 -10.22
CA GLY A 129 5.59 10.62 -9.36
C GLY A 129 7.05 11.04 -9.22
N GLU A 130 7.97 10.09 -9.06
CA GLU A 130 9.41 10.41 -8.99
C GLU A 130 9.93 10.96 -10.34
N ILE A 131 9.48 10.42 -11.47
CA ILE A 131 9.83 10.97 -12.80
C ILE A 131 9.36 12.41 -12.94
N ILE A 132 8.12 12.70 -12.54
CA ILE A 132 7.54 14.04 -12.61
C ILE A 132 8.31 15.01 -11.71
N ILE A 133 8.59 14.64 -10.46
CA ILE A 133 9.36 15.47 -9.53
C ILE A 133 10.75 15.76 -10.12
N ARG A 134 11.44 14.75 -10.65
CA ARG A 134 12.75 14.93 -11.32
C ARG A 134 12.68 15.82 -12.55
N ALA A 135 11.59 15.75 -13.32
CA ALA A 135 11.40 16.62 -14.49
C ALA A 135 11.30 18.10 -14.09
N PHE A 136 10.61 18.40 -12.99
CA PHE A 136 10.51 19.76 -12.45
C PHE A 136 11.80 20.28 -11.81
N GLU A 137 12.66 19.39 -11.31
CA GLU A 137 13.99 19.75 -10.79
C GLU A 137 14.97 20.16 -11.90
N ARG A 138 14.80 19.63 -13.12
CA ARG A 138 15.60 20.01 -14.28
C ARG A 138 15.13 21.38 -14.79
N LYS A 139 15.72 22.48 -14.29
CA LYS A 139 15.59 23.79 -14.94
C LYS A 139 16.03 23.67 -16.41
N PRO A 140 15.33 24.29 -17.38
CA PRO A 140 15.86 24.42 -18.72
C PRO A 140 17.16 25.22 -18.63
N SER A 141 18.27 24.59 -18.99
CA SER A 141 19.56 25.27 -19.14
C SER A 141 19.35 26.42 -20.12
N GLN A 142 19.58 27.64 -19.63
CA GLN A 142 19.54 28.89 -20.38
C GLN A 142 20.42 28.70 -21.64
N PRO A 143 19.93 28.93 -22.87
CA PRO A 143 20.79 28.88 -24.03
C PRO A 143 21.89 29.93 -23.85
N ALA A 144 23.14 29.49 -23.98
CA ALA A 144 24.30 30.37 -23.94
C ALA A 144 24.14 31.43 -25.04
N VAL A 145 24.12 32.70 -24.62
CA VAL A 145 24.23 33.87 -25.50
C VAL A 145 25.69 34.07 -25.84
#